data_AF-A0A0V1MN21-F1
#
_entry.id   AF-A0A0V1MN21-F1
#
_cell.length_a   1.000
_cell.length_b   1.000
_cell.length_c   1.000
_cell.angle_alpha   90.00
_cell.angle_beta   90.00
_cell.angle_gamma   90.00
#
_symmetry.space_group_name_H-M   'P 1'
#
loop_
_entity.id
_entity.type
_entity.pdbx_description
1 polymer ?
#
loop_
_entity_poly.entity_id
_entity_poly.type
_entity_poly.pdbx_seq_one_letter_code
_entity_poly.pdbx_strand_id
1 'polypeptide(L)'
;LIQKLCSVDMDIKVFPINHAEDIVNLVVELCIHGDDKFTAYHQNIPSQSEIIKAVTRLPKVGKVKALALMERFGSIARLSNASVEHVNIMCSLEVDSISCCKLLLHVLRRNNTIYSLYPVVDPDQLLTKYSDSYQQAKYFIFINCGATVDISELLQLSKDITVFVLDSHRPFNLENVYSTNVRLLVSSEEMNDLNIPDAKDIYIVEDEEEEHSETDDGNLPKSPVAKQAKKDSRAQWEIKRNEIMFNYYQFNSYSMSSSMLLYKLICVLSLESNDMLWCAIIGLSSQLVQDHIGIEQYTLWSTDMSQQLRRLRLNQRDQNDLPKDCLSITFQKDLLLSLYRQWNLYDSVCYSRLTAGTLRPWTDHGLKRVREFFARCGLPLAQCKQKFQSMDKKLLDGAQAVMEENFIQQFGLTDIQYGGFVCKALYKHVFAACDIAEAIAGLLYFDKQKSTKARFLEAMDCLNIARTNSVYRGVQFYQAFLKAVNKDVQQILCDGSLMSNCPMLHCRVNQDLSTLHYYKNIYGALFLAQHVQRAFISEKSKHRHKALILILPLKNQRNGILLVGIPPLYSENTSGNPVNLFGEAFSRAAQKMKCYIRQYCFESSIIEIHLDDIENFLTGLYSILET
;
A
#
# COMPACT_ATOMS: atom_id res chain seq x y z
N LEU A 1 -10.62 29.56 28.16
CA LEU A 1 -11.18 28.18 28.18
C LEU A 1 -10.83 27.39 26.92
N ILE A 2 -11.22 27.82 25.72
CA ILE A 2 -10.94 27.10 24.46
C ILE A 2 -9.43 26.94 24.19
N GLN A 3 -8.62 27.96 24.47
CA GLN A 3 -7.15 27.88 24.37
C GLN A 3 -6.52 26.83 25.32
N LYS A 4 -7.23 26.47 26.41
CA LYS A 4 -6.85 25.43 27.38
C LYS A 4 -7.35 24.03 26.97
N LEU A 5 -8.29 23.94 26.02
CA LEU A 5 -8.69 22.71 25.33
C LEU A 5 -7.74 22.40 24.16
N CYS A 6 -7.28 23.42 23.42
CA CYS A 6 -6.38 23.23 22.29
C CYS A 6 -4.95 22.80 22.67
N SER A 7 -4.48 23.11 23.89
CA SER A 7 -3.09 22.82 24.32
C SER A 7 -2.93 21.56 25.16
N VAL A 8 -3.99 20.77 25.39
CA VAL A 8 -3.96 19.61 26.31
C VAL A 8 -4.39 18.31 25.62
N ASP A 9 -5.33 18.35 24.67
CA ASP A 9 -5.93 17.13 24.09
C ASP A 9 -5.63 16.88 22.59
N MET A 10 -5.06 17.85 21.86
CA MET A 10 -5.14 17.88 20.38
C MET A 10 -3.83 18.22 19.63
N ASP A 11 -2.75 18.55 20.34
CA ASP A 11 -1.36 18.74 19.85
C ASP A 11 -1.14 19.49 18.51
N ILE A 12 -2.06 20.39 18.13
CA ILE A 12 -2.02 21.13 16.86
C ILE A 12 -2.08 22.64 17.14
N LYS A 13 -1.04 23.36 16.72
CA LYS A 13 -1.05 24.84 16.67
C LYS A 13 -1.85 25.31 15.46
N VAL A 14 -2.87 26.15 15.70
CA VAL A 14 -3.54 26.91 14.65
C VAL A 14 -3.61 28.37 15.06
N PHE A 15 -3.01 29.25 14.27
CA PHE A 15 -3.17 30.70 14.34
C PHE A 15 -3.05 31.27 12.92
N PRO A 16 -3.75 32.38 12.55
CA PRO A 16 -4.72 33.18 13.33
C PRO A 16 -6.15 33.21 12.75
N ILE A 17 -7.18 33.40 13.61
CA ILE A 17 -8.38 34.28 13.42
C ILE A 17 -8.93 34.65 14.83
N ASN A 18 -9.46 35.88 15.03
CA ASN A 18 -9.61 36.48 16.37
C ASN A 18 -11.02 36.64 17.01
N HIS A 19 -12.16 36.78 16.30
CA HIS A 19 -13.48 37.04 16.95
C HIS A 19 -14.70 36.32 16.31
N ALA A 20 -15.88 36.39 16.95
CA ALA A 20 -16.81 35.26 17.04
C ALA A 20 -18.32 35.49 16.71
N GLU A 21 -18.76 36.64 16.20
CA GLU A 21 -20.20 36.88 15.88
C GLU A 21 -20.57 36.68 14.41
N ASP A 22 -19.58 36.72 13.51
CA ASP A 22 -19.63 36.04 12.21
C ASP A 22 -19.70 34.51 12.36
N ILE A 23 -20.10 34.00 13.54
CA ILE A 23 -20.15 32.61 13.99
C ILE A 23 -21.62 32.16 14.44
N VAL A 24 -22.75 32.76 13.97
CA VAL A 24 -24.18 32.26 14.21
C VAL A 24 -25.26 32.17 13.06
N ASN A 25 -25.62 33.20 12.28
CA ASN A 25 -26.62 33.18 11.16
C ASN A 25 -26.21 32.63 9.73
N LEU A 26 -25.35 31.62 9.57
CA LEU A 26 -24.89 31.16 8.22
C LEU A 26 -25.35 29.73 7.97
N VAL A 27 -25.11 28.89 8.97
CA VAL A 27 -25.73 27.57 9.05
C VAL A 27 -27.25 27.64 9.26
N VAL A 28 -27.81 28.82 9.48
CA VAL A 28 -29.26 29.02 9.34
C VAL A 28 -29.72 28.91 7.87
N GLU A 29 -28.90 29.29 6.88
CA GLU A 29 -29.25 29.15 5.45
C GLU A 29 -28.86 27.78 4.88
N LEU A 30 -27.71 27.22 5.26
CA LEU A 30 -27.26 25.91 4.76
C LEU A 30 -28.03 24.69 5.33
N CYS A 31 -28.85 24.86 6.36
CA CYS A 31 -29.60 23.74 6.98
C CYS A 31 -31.07 23.61 6.56
N ILE A 32 -31.63 24.52 5.76
CA ILE A 32 -33.10 24.63 5.65
C ILE A 32 -33.72 24.02 4.38
N HIS A 33 -33.02 23.96 3.24
CA HIS A 33 -33.65 23.50 1.98
C HIS A 33 -33.10 22.16 1.45
N GLY A 34 -33.59 21.09 2.07
CA GLY A 34 -34.13 19.96 1.31
C GLY A 34 -35.63 20.18 1.02
N ASP A 35 -36.11 19.59 -0.08
CA ASP A 35 -37.50 19.50 -0.58
C ASP A 35 -38.21 20.75 -1.13
N ASP A 36 -38.38 20.71 -2.46
CA ASP A 36 -39.67 20.76 -3.17
C ASP A 36 -40.72 21.81 -2.78
N LYS A 37 -40.46 23.06 -3.19
CA LYS A 37 -41.42 23.99 -3.84
C LYS A 37 -40.75 25.33 -4.17
N PHE A 38 -40.07 25.46 -5.30
CA PHE A 38 -39.93 26.74 -6.02
C PHE A 38 -39.40 26.53 -7.45
N THR A 39 -40.27 25.99 -8.32
CA THR A 39 -40.05 26.00 -9.77
C THR A 39 -40.33 27.40 -10.34
N ALA A 40 -39.41 28.34 -10.15
CA ALA A 40 -39.33 29.59 -10.93
C ALA A 40 -37.96 30.26 -10.77
N TYR A 41 -37.49 30.91 -11.84
CA TYR A 41 -36.28 31.75 -11.89
C TYR A 41 -34.92 31.08 -11.67
N HIS A 42 -34.43 30.42 -12.73
CA HIS A 42 -33.02 30.49 -13.06
C HIS A 42 -32.59 31.94 -13.28
N GLN A 43 -31.74 32.48 -12.40
CA GLN A 43 -30.60 33.36 -12.68
C GLN A 43 -29.96 33.79 -11.33
N ASN A 44 -28.63 33.88 -11.29
CA ASN A 44 -27.78 34.22 -10.13
C ASN A 44 -27.53 33.08 -9.13
N ILE A 45 -26.41 32.38 -9.34
CA ILE A 45 -25.71 31.61 -8.29
C ILE A 45 -24.96 32.64 -7.41
N PRO A 46 -25.04 32.59 -6.07
CA PRO A 46 -24.37 33.56 -5.19
C PRO A 46 -22.84 33.42 -5.24
N SER A 47 -22.13 34.53 -5.00
CA SER A 47 -20.68 34.58 -5.12
C SER A 47 -19.97 33.80 -3.99
N GLN A 48 -18.73 33.38 -4.23
CA GLN A 48 -17.90 32.69 -3.21
C GLN A 48 -17.74 33.53 -1.93
N SER A 49 -17.78 34.86 -2.03
CA SER A 49 -17.77 35.77 -0.87
C SER A 49 -19.03 35.68 -0.01
N GLU A 50 -20.16 35.38 -0.65
CA GLU A 50 -21.47 35.22 -0.01
C GLU A 50 -21.64 33.83 0.58
N ILE A 51 -20.98 32.79 0.05
CA ILE A 51 -20.93 31.46 0.69
C ILE A 51 -19.96 31.44 1.87
N ILE A 52 -18.91 32.26 1.84
CA ILE A 52 -18.08 32.56 3.01
C ILE A 52 -18.77 33.59 3.94
N LYS A 53 -19.89 34.16 3.49
CA LYS A 53 -20.97 34.71 4.32
C LYS A 53 -22.21 33.76 4.38
N ALA A 54 -22.07 32.45 4.07
CA ALA A 54 -23.05 31.33 4.18
C ALA A 54 -22.54 30.10 5.01
N VAL A 55 -21.24 30.00 5.38
CA VAL A 55 -20.68 28.97 6.29
C VAL A 55 -20.24 29.45 7.70
N THR A 56 -19.38 30.48 7.86
CA THR A 56 -18.67 30.80 9.13
C THR A 56 -19.58 31.03 10.34
N ARG A 57 -20.79 31.55 10.12
CA ARG A 57 -21.79 31.86 11.14
C ARG A 57 -22.41 30.54 11.69
N LEU A 58 -21.63 29.73 12.41
CA LEU A 58 -22.01 28.47 13.11
C LEU A 58 -21.13 28.28 14.38
N PRO A 59 -21.67 28.32 15.62
CA PRO A 59 -20.85 28.47 16.84
C PRO A 59 -19.59 27.57 16.90
N LYS A 60 -18.41 28.23 16.86
CA LYS A 60 -17.03 27.68 16.79
C LYS A 60 -16.43 27.34 15.40
N VAL A 61 -17.03 27.78 14.28
CA VAL A 61 -16.48 27.58 12.91
C VAL A 61 -15.97 28.89 12.26
N GLY A 62 -14.73 29.30 12.52
CA GLY A 62 -14.14 30.50 11.90
C GLY A 62 -13.84 30.38 10.40
N LYS A 63 -13.57 31.50 9.70
CA LYS A 63 -13.35 31.58 8.23
C LYS A 63 -12.32 30.57 7.68
N VAL A 64 -11.21 30.33 8.38
CA VAL A 64 -10.20 29.31 8.02
C VAL A 64 -10.68 27.88 8.27
N LYS A 65 -11.51 27.65 9.29
CA LYS A 65 -12.15 26.34 9.52
C LYS A 65 -13.23 26.06 8.48
N ALA A 66 -13.98 27.08 8.08
CA ALA A 66 -14.94 27.03 6.97
C ALA A 66 -14.25 26.80 5.62
N LEU A 67 -13.12 27.47 5.36
CA LEU A 67 -12.27 27.21 4.19
C LEU A 67 -11.68 25.80 4.22
N ALA A 68 -11.12 25.34 5.34
CA ALA A 68 -10.62 23.97 5.48
C ALA A 68 -11.74 22.92 5.37
N LEU A 69 -12.96 23.22 5.82
CA LEU A 69 -14.15 22.40 5.54
C LEU A 69 -14.47 22.43 4.03
N MET A 70 -14.47 23.59 3.38
CA MET A 70 -14.73 23.73 1.95
C MET A 70 -13.61 23.21 1.02
N GLU A 71 -12.38 23.08 1.49
CA GLU A 71 -11.24 22.53 0.74
C GLU A 71 -11.16 21.01 0.96
N ARG A 72 -11.23 20.56 2.21
CA ARG A 72 -11.14 19.14 2.59
C ARG A 72 -12.40 18.34 2.28
N PHE A 73 -13.57 18.99 2.30
CA PHE A 73 -14.81 18.47 1.74
C PHE A 73 -15.07 19.04 0.33
N GLY A 74 -14.24 19.92 -0.22
CA GLY A 74 -14.41 20.44 -1.58
C GLY A 74 -14.31 19.37 -2.66
N SER A 75 -13.49 18.34 -2.41
CA SER A 75 -13.39 17.12 -3.22
C SER A 75 -14.48 16.10 -2.87
N ILE A 76 -14.70 15.84 -1.57
CA ILE A 76 -15.53 14.72 -1.10
C ILE A 76 -17.01 15.08 -0.98
N ALA A 77 -17.38 16.32 -0.64
CA ALA A 77 -18.75 16.81 -0.77
C ALA A 77 -19.12 17.09 -2.24
N ARG A 78 -18.15 17.25 -3.16
CA ARG A 78 -18.44 17.12 -4.59
C ARG A 78 -18.72 15.66 -4.97
N LEU A 79 -18.01 14.67 -4.41
CA LEU A 79 -18.37 13.25 -4.58
C LEU A 79 -19.73 12.87 -3.94
N SER A 80 -20.14 13.50 -2.83
CA SER A 80 -21.44 13.21 -2.18
C SER A 80 -22.61 14.03 -2.75
N ASN A 81 -22.35 15.24 -3.26
CA ASN A 81 -23.36 16.14 -3.81
C ASN A 81 -23.35 16.17 -5.34
N ALA A 82 -22.51 15.35 -6.00
CA ALA A 82 -22.64 15.05 -7.42
C ALA A 82 -24.01 14.37 -7.62
N SER A 83 -24.88 15.04 -8.39
CA SER A 83 -26.28 14.70 -8.58
C SER A 83 -26.48 13.29 -9.15
N VAL A 84 -26.58 12.28 -8.28
CA VAL A 84 -26.75 10.87 -8.63
C VAL A 84 -25.71 10.39 -9.66
N GLU A 85 -24.51 10.98 -9.67
CA GLU A 85 -23.51 10.66 -10.69
C GLU A 85 -22.81 9.34 -10.36
N HIS A 86 -22.71 8.48 -11.38
CA HIS A 86 -22.14 7.15 -11.26
C HIS A 86 -20.61 7.21 -11.09
N VAL A 87 -20.08 6.53 -10.07
CA VAL A 87 -18.65 6.52 -9.75
C VAL A 87 -18.00 5.20 -10.18
N ASN A 88 -16.90 5.28 -10.93
CA ASN A 88 -16.13 4.10 -11.35
C ASN A 88 -14.95 3.85 -10.40
N ILE A 89 -14.89 2.67 -9.79
CA ILE A 89 -13.82 2.27 -8.87
C ILE A 89 -12.90 1.28 -9.57
N MET A 90 -11.65 1.66 -9.79
CA MET A 90 -10.57 0.76 -10.22
C MET A 90 -9.79 0.33 -8.97
N CYS A 91 -9.60 -0.96 -8.75
CA CYS A 91 -9.02 -1.47 -7.51
C CYS A 91 -7.97 -2.55 -7.81
N SER A 92 -6.73 -2.37 -7.32
CA SER A 92 -5.68 -3.35 -7.53
C SER A 92 -5.98 -4.68 -6.82
N LEU A 93 -5.39 -5.77 -7.30
CA LEU A 93 -5.45 -7.06 -6.62
C LEU A 93 -4.45 -7.12 -5.46
N GLU A 94 -4.72 -6.43 -4.35
CA GLU A 94 -3.99 -6.55 -3.09
C GLU A 94 -4.92 -6.70 -1.89
N VAL A 95 -4.38 -7.18 -0.77
CA VAL A 95 -5.12 -7.34 0.50
C VAL A 95 -5.52 -5.98 1.09
N ASP A 96 -4.65 -4.98 1.02
CA ASP A 96 -4.96 -3.60 1.41
C ASP A 96 -6.03 -3.01 0.48
N SER A 97 -5.95 -3.22 -0.83
CA SER A 97 -6.95 -2.75 -1.79
C SER A 97 -8.34 -3.32 -1.55
N ILE A 98 -8.46 -4.61 -1.22
CA ILE A 98 -9.74 -5.24 -0.87
C ILE A 98 -10.30 -4.65 0.43
N SER A 99 -9.43 -4.38 1.40
CA SER A 99 -9.79 -3.80 2.70
C SER A 99 -10.24 -2.34 2.55
N CYS A 100 -9.50 -1.54 1.79
CA CYS A 100 -9.81 -0.16 1.43
C CYS A 100 -11.10 -0.08 0.59
N CYS A 101 -11.26 -0.96 -0.41
CA CYS A 101 -12.49 -1.07 -1.19
C CYS A 101 -13.69 -1.36 -0.28
N LYS A 102 -13.58 -2.30 0.66
CA LYS A 102 -14.66 -2.62 1.62
C LYS A 102 -15.08 -1.41 2.46
N LEU A 103 -14.13 -0.59 2.90
CA LEU A 103 -14.37 0.68 3.60
C LEU A 103 -15.06 1.70 2.68
N LEU A 104 -14.58 1.88 1.46
CA LEU A 104 -15.15 2.82 0.49
C LEU A 104 -16.60 2.46 0.16
N LEU A 105 -16.87 1.17 -0.07
CA LEU A 105 -18.22 0.67 -0.33
C LEU A 105 -19.14 0.86 0.88
N HIS A 106 -18.65 0.94 2.12
CA HIS A 106 -19.48 1.30 3.26
C HIS A 106 -19.94 2.76 3.16
N VAL A 107 -19.01 3.69 2.90
CA VAL A 107 -19.30 5.13 2.78
C VAL A 107 -20.25 5.40 1.61
N LEU A 108 -19.96 4.88 0.42
CA LEU A 108 -20.79 5.08 -0.77
C LEU A 108 -22.23 4.54 -0.58
N ARG A 109 -22.38 3.38 0.08
CA ARG A 109 -23.72 2.82 0.37
C ARG A 109 -24.48 3.61 1.43
N ARG A 110 -23.80 4.19 2.42
CA ARG A 110 -24.44 5.10 3.39
C ARG A 110 -24.98 6.36 2.73
N ASN A 111 -24.32 6.82 1.68
CA ASN A 111 -24.68 8.02 0.92
C ASN A 111 -25.56 7.73 -0.32
N ASN A 112 -26.02 6.48 -0.52
CA ASN A 112 -26.77 6.03 -1.69
C ASN A 112 -26.09 6.30 -3.06
N THR A 113 -24.76 6.43 -3.09
CA THR A 113 -24.00 6.68 -4.32
C THR A 113 -23.95 5.43 -5.19
N ILE A 114 -24.32 5.55 -6.47
CA ILE A 114 -24.24 4.45 -7.44
C ILE A 114 -22.79 4.30 -7.90
N TYR A 115 -22.28 3.07 -7.89
CA TYR A 115 -20.89 2.79 -8.27
C TYR A 115 -20.76 1.51 -9.09
N SER A 116 -19.74 1.46 -9.96
CA SER A 116 -19.24 0.25 -10.60
C SER A 116 -17.83 -0.06 -10.13
N LEU A 117 -17.52 -1.35 -9.95
CA LEU A 117 -16.26 -1.82 -9.36
C LEU A 117 -15.53 -2.77 -10.30
N TYR A 118 -14.31 -2.41 -10.65
CA TYR A 118 -13.44 -3.10 -11.60
C TYR A 118 -12.13 -3.50 -10.92
N PRO A 119 -11.91 -4.79 -10.63
CA PRO A 119 -10.61 -5.28 -10.16
C PRO A 119 -9.62 -5.25 -11.34
N VAL A 120 -8.46 -4.62 -11.13
CA VAL A 120 -7.39 -4.45 -12.13
C VAL A 120 -6.08 -5.06 -11.61
N VAL A 121 -5.24 -5.57 -12.52
CA VAL A 121 -3.94 -6.21 -12.17
C VAL A 121 -2.76 -5.35 -12.61
N ASP A 122 -2.89 -4.73 -13.78
CA ASP A 122 -1.83 -4.08 -14.53
C ASP A 122 -2.38 -2.81 -15.22
N PRO A 123 -1.50 -1.89 -15.67
CA PRO A 123 -1.92 -0.68 -16.37
C PRO A 123 -2.73 -0.93 -17.66
N ASP A 124 -2.46 -2.01 -18.39
CA ASP A 124 -3.18 -2.35 -19.64
C ASP A 124 -4.65 -2.71 -19.36
N GLN A 125 -4.92 -3.46 -18.30
CA GLN A 125 -6.28 -3.77 -17.84
C GLN A 125 -7.00 -2.53 -17.29
N LEU A 126 -6.28 -1.63 -16.61
CA LEU A 126 -6.82 -0.36 -16.14
C LEU A 126 -7.25 0.52 -17.33
N LEU A 127 -6.38 0.71 -18.33
CA LEU A 127 -6.70 1.40 -19.58
C LEU A 127 -7.91 0.76 -20.28
N THR A 128 -7.91 -0.57 -20.45
CA THR A 128 -9.02 -1.29 -21.08
C THR A 128 -10.36 -1.01 -20.35
N LYS A 129 -10.37 -1.09 -19.01
CA LYS A 129 -11.59 -0.87 -18.21
C LYS A 129 -12.02 0.60 -18.16
N TYR A 130 -11.09 1.53 -18.24
CA TYR A 130 -11.38 2.95 -18.41
C TYR A 130 -12.03 3.22 -19.78
N SER A 131 -11.43 2.72 -20.88
CA SER A 131 -11.96 2.87 -22.24
C SER A 131 -13.37 2.27 -22.41
N ASP A 132 -13.69 1.19 -21.69
CA ASP A 132 -15.05 0.61 -21.65
C ASP A 132 -16.10 1.52 -20.95
N SER A 133 -15.68 2.46 -20.10
CA SER A 133 -16.55 3.08 -19.09
C SER A 133 -16.45 4.61 -18.94
N TYR A 134 -15.49 5.29 -19.58
CA TYR A 134 -15.27 6.74 -19.47
C TYR A 134 -16.46 7.61 -19.92
N GLN A 135 -17.30 7.12 -20.83
CA GLN A 135 -18.52 7.82 -21.26
C GLN A 135 -19.64 7.79 -20.21
N GLN A 136 -19.55 6.91 -19.20
CA GLN A 136 -20.62 6.65 -18.23
C GLN A 136 -20.39 7.31 -16.86
N ALA A 137 -19.19 7.84 -16.61
CA ALA A 137 -18.81 8.41 -15.32
C ALA A 137 -17.81 9.55 -15.51
N LYS A 138 -18.01 10.67 -14.80
CA LYS A 138 -17.03 11.76 -14.68
C LYS A 138 -16.01 11.52 -13.57
N TYR A 139 -16.36 10.67 -12.59
CA TYR A 139 -15.57 10.44 -11.38
C TYR A 139 -15.02 9.02 -11.33
N PHE A 140 -13.70 8.93 -11.23
CA PHE A 140 -12.96 7.69 -11.05
C PHE A 140 -12.27 7.67 -9.69
N ILE A 141 -12.27 6.52 -9.02
CA ILE A 141 -11.52 6.30 -7.78
C ILE A 141 -10.60 5.10 -7.98
N PHE A 142 -9.30 5.33 -7.84
CA PHE A 142 -8.25 4.32 -7.98
C PHE A 142 -7.75 3.92 -6.58
N ILE A 143 -7.59 2.62 -6.33
CA ILE A 143 -7.16 2.05 -5.04
C ILE A 143 -5.92 1.16 -5.25
N ASN A 144 -4.80 1.56 -4.64
CA ASN A 144 -3.43 1.04 -4.82
C ASN A 144 -3.06 0.81 -6.29
N CYS A 145 -3.45 1.75 -7.15
CA CYS A 145 -3.04 1.76 -8.55
C CYS A 145 -2.96 3.20 -9.08
N GLY A 146 -1.99 3.45 -9.96
CA GLY A 146 -1.87 4.69 -10.72
C GLY A 146 -1.04 5.80 -10.08
N ALA A 147 -0.66 5.74 -8.80
CA ALA A 147 0.21 6.78 -8.22
C ALA A 147 1.57 6.90 -8.92
N THR A 148 2.16 5.77 -9.30
CA THR A 148 3.52 5.63 -9.86
C THR A 148 3.59 5.80 -11.39
N VAL A 149 2.44 5.89 -12.08
CA VAL A 149 2.32 5.93 -13.54
C VAL A 149 1.65 7.23 -13.94
N ASP A 150 2.05 7.87 -15.04
CA ASP A 150 1.32 9.04 -15.56
C ASP A 150 -0.09 8.60 -16.01
N ILE A 151 -1.10 9.03 -15.26
CA ILE A 151 -2.51 8.71 -15.53
C ILE A 151 -3.02 9.54 -16.73
N SER A 152 -2.47 10.74 -16.92
CA SER A 152 -2.87 11.67 -17.99
C SER A 152 -2.43 11.16 -19.35
N GLU A 153 -1.18 10.70 -19.47
CA GLU A 153 -0.66 10.02 -20.67
C GLU A 153 -1.38 8.68 -20.90
N LEU A 154 -1.45 7.81 -19.87
CA LEU A 154 -2.01 6.46 -20.00
C LEU A 154 -3.46 6.47 -20.48
N LEU A 155 -4.29 7.38 -19.96
CA LEU A 155 -5.74 7.39 -20.18
C LEU A 155 -6.23 8.47 -21.15
N GLN A 156 -5.34 9.37 -21.60
CA GLN A 156 -5.70 10.53 -22.44
C GLN A 156 -6.89 11.31 -21.84
N LEU A 157 -6.76 11.68 -20.56
CA LEU A 157 -7.86 12.24 -19.77
C LEU A 157 -8.49 13.49 -20.42
N SER A 158 -9.82 13.45 -20.61
CA SER A 158 -10.58 14.64 -20.98
C SER A 158 -10.74 15.58 -19.78
N LYS A 159 -10.77 16.89 -20.04
CA LYS A 159 -10.83 17.95 -19.01
C LYS A 159 -11.98 17.82 -18.00
N ASP A 160 -13.08 17.18 -18.37
CA ASP A 160 -14.26 17.01 -17.51
C ASP A 160 -14.18 15.81 -16.54
N ILE A 161 -13.17 14.93 -16.69
CA ILE A 161 -13.00 13.74 -15.86
C ILE A 161 -12.08 14.04 -14.67
N THR A 162 -12.48 13.61 -13.47
CA THR A 162 -11.65 13.72 -12.26
C THR A 162 -11.30 12.33 -11.73
N VAL A 163 -10.02 12.09 -11.48
CA VAL A 163 -9.49 10.82 -10.96
C VAL A 163 -8.97 11.02 -9.54
N PHE A 164 -9.58 10.37 -8.56
CA PHE A 164 -9.10 10.31 -7.18
C PHE A 164 -8.21 9.09 -6.98
N VAL A 165 -7.04 9.25 -6.37
CA VAL A 165 -6.07 8.16 -6.19
C VAL A 165 -5.79 7.95 -4.71
N LEU A 166 -6.19 6.79 -4.18
CA LEU A 166 -5.79 6.30 -2.85
C LEU A 166 -4.75 5.21 -3.07
N ASP A 167 -3.47 5.54 -2.91
CA ASP A 167 -2.39 4.60 -3.21
C ASP A 167 -1.27 4.71 -2.17
N SER A 168 -0.74 3.56 -1.76
CA SER A 168 0.37 3.49 -0.81
C SER A 168 1.75 3.43 -1.46
N HIS A 169 1.83 3.24 -2.79
CA HIS A 169 3.11 3.24 -3.50
C HIS A 169 3.73 4.66 -3.55
N ARG A 170 5.05 4.74 -3.43
CA ARG A 170 5.86 5.96 -3.57
C ARG A 170 7.09 5.68 -4.44
N PRO A 171 7.67 6.69 -5.12
CA PRO A 171 7.22 8.08 -5.20
C PRO A 171 5.96 8.25 -6.06
N PHE A 172 5.36 9.45 -6.04
CA PHE A 172 4.30 9.79 -6.98
C PHE A 172 4.89 10.11 -8.34
N ASN A 173 4.18 9.83 -9.43
CA ASN A 173 4.51 10.41 -10.72
C ASN A 173 4.21 11.93 -10.67
N LEU A 174 5.18 12.76 -11.03
CA LEU A 174 5.07 14.22 -10.93
C LEU A 174 3.97 14.81 -11.83
N GLU A 175 3.67 14.21 -12.96
CA GLU A 175 2.54 14.64 -13.81
C GLU A 175 1.20 14.45 -13.08
N ASN A 176 1.07 13.41 -12.24
CA ASN A 176 -0.11 13.25 -11.37
C ASN A 176 -0.16 14.27 -10.22
N VAL A 177 1.00 14.73 -9.74
CA VAL A 177 1.09 15.74 -8.66
C VAL A 177 0.67 17.11 -9.18
N TYR A 178 1.09 17.47 -10.40
CA TYR A 178 0.83 18.78 -11.01
C TYR A 178 -0.43 18.82 -11.90
N SER A 179 -1.04 17.68 -12.20
CA SER A 179 -2.31 17.60 -12.93
C SER A 179 -3.47 18.25 -12.17
N THR A 180 -4.37 18.88 -12.92
CA THR A 180 -5.63 19.44 -12.38
C THR A 180 -6.76 18.41 -12.34
N ASN A 181 -6.66 17.35 -13.15
CA ASN A 181 -7.65 16.27 -13.28
C ASN A 181 -7.41 15.12 -12.28
N VAL A 182 -6.14 14.89 -11.90
CA VAL A 182 -5.76 13.89 -10.90
C VAL A 182 -5.79 14.50 -9.49
N ARG A 183 -6.24 13.73 -8.50
CA ARG A 183 -6.40 14.13 -7.10
C ARG A 183 -5.83 13.04 -6.19
N LEU A 184 -4.54 13.17 -5.88
CA LEU A 184 -3.84 12.29 -4.96
C LEU A 184 -4.35 12.49 -3.52
N LEU A 185 -4.66 11.40 -2.82
CA LEU A 185 -5.12 11.41 -1.43
C LEU A 185 -3.99 10.93 -0.51
N VAL A 186 -3.54 11.80 0.39
CA VAL A 186 -2.33 11.63 1.22
C VAL A 186 -2.62 12.03 2.67
N SER A 187 -1.90 11.46 3.64
CA SER A 187 -1.95 11.97 5.03
C SER A 187 -1.30 13.36 5.11
N SER A 188 -1.91 14.28 5.85
CA SER A 188 -1.31 15.60 6.13
C SER A 188 0.00 15.50 6.92
N GLU A 189 0.21 14.40 7.64
CA GLU A 189 1.46 14.08 8.36
C GLU A 189 2.61 13.79 7.37
N GLU A 190 2.31 13.07 6.29
CA GLU A 190 3.27 12.54 5.31
C GLU A 190 3.68 13.60 4.26
N MET A 191 2.83 14.60 4.02
CA MET A 191 3.01 15.57 2.92
C MET A 191 4.36 16.29 2.92
N ASN A 192 4.95 16.53 4.10
CA ASN A 192 6.26 17.18 4.23
C ASN A 192 7.43 16.22 3.96
N ASP A 193 7.23 14.91 4.15
CA ASP A 193 8.26 13.88 4.03
C ASP A 193 8.42 13.37 2.58
N LEU A 194 7.48 13.74 1.69
CA LEU A 194 7.46 13.30 0.29
C LEU A 194 8.57 13.90 -0.59
N ASN A 195 9.23 14.98 -0.16
CA ASN A 195 10.30 15.66 -0.89
C ASN A 195 9.97 15.93 -2.39
N ILE A 196 8.73 16.34 -2.67
CA ILE A 196 8.28 16.69 -4.03
C ILE A 196 9.09 17.91 -4.51
N PRO A 197 9.81 17.83 -5.64
CA PRO A 197 10.60 18.97 -6.13
C PRO A 197 9.70 20.02 -6.78
N ASP A 198 10.03 21.29 -6.63
CA ASP A 198 9.22 22.41 -7.14
C ASP A 198 9.04 22.39 -8.67
N ALA A 199 7.83 22.69 -9.13
CA ALA A 199 7.48 22.74 -10.55
C ALA A 199 8.44 23.63 -11.38
N LYS A 200 8.96 24.73 -10.82
CA LYS A 200 9.89 25.66 -11.47
C LYS A 200 11.26 25.05 -11.79
N ASP A 201 11.66 24.03 -11.05
CA ASP A 201 12.91 23.30 -11.27
C ASP A 201 12.75 22.12 -12.26
N ILE A 202 11.51 21.76 -12.60
CA ILE A 202 11.18 20.60 -13.45
C ILE A 202 10.62 21.02 -14.82
N TYR A 203 9.79 22.05 -14.87
CA TYR A 203 9.13 22.55 -16.08
C TYR A 203 9.71 23.91 -16.47
N ILE A 204 9.87 24.13 -17.78
CA ILE A 204 10.21 25.44 -18.32
C ILE A 204 8.95 26.30 -18.23
N VAL A 205 9.03 27.45 -17.59
CA VAL A 205 7.94 28.44 -17.59
C VAL A 205 7.99 29.16 -18.94
N GLU A 206 7.01 28.89 -19.80
CA GLU A 206 6.95 29.43 -21.17
C GLU A 206 6.86 30.98 -21.19
N ASP A 207 6.37 31.59 -20.11
CA ASP A 207 6.27 33.06 -19.96
C ASP A 207 7.63 33.80 -20.08
N GLU A 208 8.76 33.15 -19.76
CA GLU A 208 10.11 33.73 -19.97
C GLU A 208 10.57 33.70 -21.45
N GLU A 209 9.82 33.04 -22.35
CA GLU A 209 10.10 33.05 -23.79
C GLU A 209 9.31 34.15 -24.52
N GLU A 210 8.11 34.51 -24.08
CA GLU A 210 7.24 35.50 -24.76
C GLU A 210 7.42 36.96 -24.26
N GLU A 211 7.66 37.22 -22.96
CA GLU A 211 7.83 38.60 -22.44
C GLU A 211 9.08 39.34 -22.99
N HIS A 212 9.95 38.64 -23.72
CA HIS A 212 11.12 39.22 -24.41
C HIS A 212 10.94 39.33 -25.94
N SER A 213 9.70 39.27 -26.44
CA SER A 213 9.39 39.43 -27.88
C SER A 213 8.43 40.57 -28.25
N GLU A 214 7.62 41.12 -27.33
CA GLU A 214 6.61 42.15 -27.65
C GLU A 214 6.93 43.57 -27.13
N THR A 215 8.20 43.99 -27.22
CA THR A 215 8.53 45.43 -27.31
C THR A 215 9.15 45.72 -28.66
N ASP A 216 8.29 46.10 -29.60
CA ASP A 216 8.61 46.52 -30.96
C ASP A 216 9.40 47.85 -30.96
N ASP A 217 10.72 47.76 -31.17
CA ASP A 217 11.41 48.58 -32.19
C ASP A 217 12.80 47.98 -32.52
N GLY A 218 13.13 47.88 -33.81
CA GLY A 218 14.49 47.57 -34.28
C GLY A 218 14.86 46.09 -34.44
N ASN A 219 14.98 45.66 -35.70
CA ASN A 219 15.47 44.34 -36.13
C ASN A 219 17.00 44.16 -35.89
N LEU A 220 17.43 44.22 -34.63
CA LEU A 220 18.81 44.02 -34.20
C LEU A 220 19.12 42.52 -34.07
N PRO A 221 20.19 41.99 -34.71
CA PRO A 221 20.56 40.60 -34.55
C PRO A 221 21.00 40.32 -33.10
N LYS A 222 20.18 39.55 -32.35
CA LYS A 222 20.52 39.04 -31.00
C LYS A 222 21.97 38.53 -31.00
N SER A 223 22.83 39.13 -30.19
CA SER A 223 24.27 38.91 -30.27
C SER A 223 24.64 37.42 -30.12
N PRO A 224 25.71 36.93 -30.76
CA PRO A 224 26.12 35.53 -30.62
C PRO A 224 26.34 35.13 -29.16
N VAL A 225 26.84 36.07 -28.35
CA VAL A 225 27.09 35.90 -26.92
C VAL A 225 25.79 35.70 -26.13
N ALA A 226 24.74 36.47 -26.41
CA ALA A 226 23.45 36.32 -25.74
C ALA A 226 22.77 34.99 -26.08
N LYS A 227 22.89 34.54 -27.34
CA LYS A 227 22.38 33.21 -27.76
C LYS A 227 23.14 32.07 -27.08
N GLN A 228 24.47 32.19 -26.96
CA GLN A 228 25.29 31.20 -26.28
C GLN A 228 24.98 31.15 -24.78
N ALA A 229 24.85 32.29 -24.10
CA ALA A 229 24.48 32.36 -22.69
C ALA A 229 23.12 31.72 -22.38
N LYS A 230 22.07 31.96 -23.21
CA LYS A 230 20.77 31.28 -23.04
C LYS A 230 20.88 29.76 -23.24
N LYS A 231 21.74 29.31 -24.16
CA LYS A 231 22.02 27.87 -24.38
C LYS A 231 22.76 27.24 -23.20
N ASP A 232 23.77 27.92 -22.66
CA ASP A 232 24.56 27.42 -21.52
C ASP A 232 23.72 27.38 -20.24
N SER A 233 22.89 28.40 -20.01
CA SER A 233 21.91 28.42 -18.91
C SER A 233 20.88 27.29 -19.03
N ARG A 234 20.33 27.04 -20.22
CA ARG A 234 19.44 25.90 -20.48
C ARG A 234 20.13 24.56 -20.23
N ALA A 235 21.37 24.39 -20.67
CA ALA A 235 22.13 23.17 -20.41
C ALA A 235 22.39 22.94 -18.91
N GLN A 236 22.66 24.01 -18.15
CA GLN A 236 22.79 23.93 -16.68
C GLN A 236 21.46 23.56 -16.01
N TRP A 237 20.34 24.12 -16.46
CA TRP A 237 19.01 23.75 -15.98
C TRP A 237 18.67 22.28 -16.32
N GLU A 238 18.96 21.82 -17.53
CA GLU A 238 18.76 20.42 -17.94
C GLU A 238 19.58 19.45 -17.06
N ILE A 239 20.83 19.81 -16.70
CA ILE A 239 21.65 19.03 -15.74
C ILE A 239 21.02 19.02 -14.35
N LYS A 240 20.67 20.18 -13.78
CA LYS A 240 20.04 20.30 -12.45
C LYS A 240 18.73 19.53 -12.38
N ARG A 241 17.88 19.65 -13.41
CA ARG A 241 16.62 18.91 -13.53
C ARG A 241 16.84 17.40 -13.54
N ASN A 242 17.83 16.91 -14.29
CA ASN A 242 18.12 15.47 -14.35
C ASN A 242 18.63 14.93 -13.01
N GLU A 243 19.39 15.72 -12.25
CA GLU A 243 19.81 15.39 -10.88
C GLU A 243 18.61 15.34 -9.92
N ILE A 244 17.72 16.35 -9.96
CA ILE A 244 16.50 16.39 -9.16
C ILE A 244 15.58 15.20 -9.47
N MET A 245 15.30 14.95 -10.76
CA MET A 245 14.48 13.82 -11.20
C MET A 245 15.08 12.48 -10.77
N PHE A 246 16.41 12.33 -10.86
CA PHE A 246 17.09 11.13 -10.39
C PHE A 246 16.89 10.93 -8.88
N ASN A 247 17.19 11.94 -8.07
CA ASN A 247 17.09 11.84 -6.61
C ASN A 247 15.65 11.55 -6.16
N TYR A 248 14.65 12.09 -6.85
CA TYR A 248 13.23 11.86 -6.54
C TYR A 248 12.77 10.44 -6.92
N TYR A 249 13.12 9.95 -8.11
CA TYR A 249 12.72 8.62 -8.58
C TYR A 249 13.67 7.48 -8.17
N GLN A 250 14.74 7.76 -7.42
CA GLN A 250 15.79 6.79 -7.07
C GLN A 250 15.28 5.55 -6.33
N PHE A 251 14.27 5.71 -5.47
CA PHE A 251 13.82 4.68 -4.54
C PHE A 251 12.30 4.58 -4.47
N ASN A 252 11.78 3.39 -4.79
CA ASN A 252 10.40 3.04 -4.48
C ASN A 252 10.24 2.73 -2.98
N SER A 253 9.08 3.04 -2.40
CA SER A 253 8.73 2.65 -1.03
C SER A 253 7.22 2.57 -0.82
N TYR A 254 6.79 2.10 0.35
CA TYR A 254 5.38 2.07 0.75
C TYR A 254 5.11 3.06 1.89
N SER A 255 4.05 3.84 1.74
CA SER A 255 3.48 4.72 2.75
C SER A 255 2.44 4.01 3.61
N MET A 256 1.71 4.79 4.43
CA MET A 256 0.57 4.31 5.21
C MET A 256 -0.46 3.60 4.30
N SER A 257 -0.93 2.43 4.76
CA SER A 257 -1.99 1.64 4.12
C SER A 257 -3.18 2.51 3.68
N SER A 258 -3.65 2.29 2.46
CA SER A 258 -4.80 3.02 1.90
C SER A 258 -6.07 2.74 2.71
N SER A 259 -6.21 1.54 3.28
CA SER A 259 -7.29 1.22 4.23
C SER A 259 -7.22 2.08 5.49
N MET A 260 -6.02 2.33 6.03
CA MET A 260 -5.83 3.18 7.21
C MET A 260 -6.10 4.66 6.89
N LEU A 261 -5.66 5.15 5.72
CA LEU A 261 -5.98 6.51 5.25
C LEU A 261 -7.49 6.71 5.12
N LEU A 262 -8.18 5.77 4.47
CA LEU A 262 -9.62 5.83 4.27
C LEU A 262 -10.38 5.66 5.60
N TYR A 263 -9.86 4.90 6.56
CA TYR A 263 -10.43 4.82 7.90
C TYR A 263 -10.28 6.14 8.67
N LYS A 264 -9.14 6.86 8.56
CA LYS A 264 -9.02 8.23 9.10
C LYS A 264 -10.11 9.15 8.53
N LEU A 265 -10.48 9.02 7.25
CA LEU A 265 -11.63 9.73 6.66
C LEU A 265 -12.97 9.29 7.26
N ILE A 266 -13.21 7.98 7.43
CA ILE A 266 -14.45 7.44 8.04
C ILE A 266 -14.70 8.01 9.44
N CYS A 267 -13.65 8.13 10.27
CA CYS A 267 -13.73 8.77 11.58
C CYS A 267 -14.09 10.27 11.50
N VAL A 268 -13.66 10.98 10.45
CA VAL A 268 -14.02 12.40 10.23
C VAL A 268 -15.48 12.53 9.78
N LEU A 269 -16.03 11.51 9.11
CA LEU A 269 -17.44 11.44 8.71
C LEU A 269 -18.37 10.92 9.83
N SER A 270 -17.85 10.57 11.00
CA SER A 270 -18.60 9.92 12.10
C SER A 270 -19.31 8.62 11.68
N LEU A 271 -18.68 7.84 10.78
CA LEU A 271 -19.19 6.56 10.27
C LEU A 271 -18.40 5.35 10.81
N GLU A 272 -17.64 5.53 11.89
CA GLU A 272 -16.79 4.50 12.47
C GLU A 272 -17.58 3.32 13.08
N SER A 273 -17.00 2.12 13.00
CA SER A 273 -17.52 0.91 13.64
C SER A 273 -16.40 -0.10 13.86
N ASN A 274 -16.64 -1.11 14.71
CA ASN A 274 -15.67 -2.19 14.92
C ASN A 274 -15.34 -2.89 13.59
N ASP A 275 -16.32 -3.10 12.71
CA ASP A 275 -16.12 -3.77 11.42
C ASP A 275 -15.23 -2.93 10.48
N MET A 276 -15.42 -1.60 10.46
CA MET A 276 -14.59 -0.70 9.66
C MET A 276 -13.16 -0.64 10.21
N LEU A 277 -13.00 -0.49 11.53
CA LEU A 277 -11.69 -0.53 12.17
C LEU A 277 -10.96 -1.86 11.89
N TRP A 278 -11.68 -2.98 11.88
CA TRP A 278 -11.11 -4.28 11.57
C TRP A 278 -10.61 -4.39 10.13
N CYS A 279 -11.35 -3.84 9.16
CA CYS A 279 -10.88 -3.76 7.78
C CYS A 279 -9.60 -2.91 7.67
N ALA A 280 -9.55 -1.75 8.34
CA ALA A 280 -8.37 -0.89 8.37
C ALA A 280 -7.14 -1.59 8.97
N ILE A 281 -7.33 -2.30 10.08
CA ILE A 281 -6.30 -3.11 10.74
C ILE A 281 -5.78 -4.23 9.82
N ILE A 282 -6.65 -4.92 9.08
CA ILE A 282 -6.23 -5.97 8.13
C ILE A 282 -5.38 -5.38 6.99
N GLY A 283 -5.75 -4.21 6.45
CA GLY A 283 -4.95 -3.50 5.45
C GLY A 283 -3.54 -3.19 5.94
N LEU A 284 -3.42 -2.59 7.14
CA LEU A 284 -2.14 -2.32 7.81
C LEU A 284 -1.33 -3.60 8.08
N SER A 285 -1.95 -4.64 8.63
CA SER A 285 -1.29 -5.93 8.88
C SER A 285 -0.84 -6.62 7.59
N SER A 286 -1.49 -6.36 6.46
CA SER A 286 -1.08 -6.93 5.18
C SER A 286 0.22 -6.33 4.63
N GLN A 287 0.48 -5.03 4.86
CA GLN A 287 1.76 -4.40 4.51
C GLN A 287 2.91 -5.00 5.34
N LEU A 288 2.69 -5.22 6.64
CA LEU A 288 3.67 -5.87 7.52
C LEU A 288 3.99 -7.30 7.04
N VAL A 289 2.97 -8.12 6.79
CA VAL A 289 3.16 -9.52 6.37
C VAL A 289 3.89 -9.62 5.03
N GLN A 290 3.77 -8.63 4.14
CA GLN A 290 4.44 -8.62 2.83
C GLN A 290 5.87 -8.06 2.86
N ASP A 291 6.40 -7.70 4.05
CA ASP A 291 7.67 -6.98 4.22
C ASP A 291 7.69 -5.63 3.44
N HIS A 292 6.53 -4.97 3.25
CA HIS A 292 6.44 -3.63 2.65
C HIS A 292 6.83 -2.53 3.65
N ILE A 293 6.63 -2.79 4.94
CA ILE A 293 6.93 -1.87 6.05
C ILE A 293 7.65 -2.62 7.18
N GLY A 294 8.52 -1.91 7.91
CA GLY A 294 9.21 -2.46 9.07
C GLY A 294 8.33 -2.59 10.31
N ILE A 295 8.77 -3.38 11.30
CA ILE A 295 8.05 -3.52 12.58
C ILE A 295 7.98 -2.18 13.34
N GLU A 296 9.01 -1.35 13.25
CA GLU A 296 9.03 -0.01 13.87
C GLU A 296 7.87 0.86 13.33
N GLN A 297 7.76 0.97 12.00
CA GLN A 297 6.70 1.73 11.34
C GLN A 297 5.30 1.16 11.62
N TYR A 298 5.16 -0.17 11.54
CA TYR A 298 3.92 -0.84 11.91
C TYR A 298 3.56 -0.59 13.39
N THR A 299 4.53 -0.52 14.30
CA THR A 299 4.30 -0.26 15.74
C THR A 299 3.77 1.16 15.97
N LEU A 300 4.27 2.14 15.22
CA LEU A 300 3.74 3.50 15.24
C LEU A 300 2.26 3.54 14.77
N TRP A 301 1.96 2.98 13.60
CA TRP A 301 0.62 3.02 13.02
C TRP A 301 -0.40 2.13 13.76
N SER A 302 0.02 0.97 14.28
CA SER A 302 -0.82 0.13 15.14
C SER A 302 -1.12 0.78 16.48
N THR A 303 -0.25 1.68 16.97
CA THR A 303 -0.54 2.50 18.16
C THR A 303 -1.70 3.47 17.91
N ASP A 304 -1.76 4.14 16.74
CA ASP A 304 -2.91 4.95 16.33
C ASP A 304 -4.20 4.10 16.26
N MET A 305 -4.19 2.99 15.54
CA MET A 305 -5.34 2.06 15.48
C MET A 305 -5.78 1.55 16.87
N SER A 306 -4.83 1.33 17.80
CA SER A 306 -5.11 0.95 19.19
C SER A 306 -5.75 2.09 19.99
N GLN A 307 -5.40 3.36 19.71
CA GLN A 307 -6.10 4.52 20.26
C GLN A 307 -7.53 4.64 19.71
N GLN A 308 -7.74 4.44 18.40
CA GLN A 308 -9.10 4.45 17.81
C GLN A 308 -9.96 3.30 18.39
N LEU A 309 -9.40 2.11 18.61
CA LEU A 309 -10.07 1.02 19.30
C LEU A 309 -10.51 1.39 20.72
N ARG A 310 -9.66 2.12 21.46
CA ARG A 310 -10.01 2.61 22.82
C ARG A 310 -11.15 3.63 22.76
N ARG A 311 -11.13 4.56 21.79
CA ARG A 311 -12.20 5.56 21.59
C ARG A 311 -13.56 4.89 21.29
N LEU A 312 -13.60 3.98 20.31
CA LEU A 312 -14.82 3.19 20.00
C LEU A 312 -15.38 2.47 21.23
N ARG A 313 -14.51 1.82 22.01
CA ARG A 313 -14.90 1.10 23.24
C ARG A 313 -15.41 2.01 24.35
N LEU A 314 -14.98 3.27 24.42
CA LEU A 314 -15.51 4.24 25.39
C LEU A 314 -16.92 4.65 24.99
N ASN A 315 -17.13 5.04 23.72
CA ASN A 315 -18.45 5.39 23.18
C ASN A 315 -19.46 4.22 23.32
N GLN A 316 -18.98 2.98 23.25
CA GLN A 316 -19.79 1.76 23.42
C GLN A 316 -20.17 1.47 24.88
N ARG A 317 -19.45 1.97 25.89
CA ARG A 317 -19.77 1.70 27.31
C ARG A 317 -21.05 2.39 27.78
N ASP A 318 -21.44 3.48 27.12
CA ASP A 318 -22.70 4.17 27.39
C ASP A 318 -23.91 3.39 26.82
N GLN A 319 -23.67 2.39 25.97
CA GLN A 319 -24.68 1.49 25.38
C GLN A 319 -24.53 0.07 25.95
N ASN A 320 -25.16 -0.19 27.11
CA ASN A 320 -25.06 -1.49 27.81
C ASN A 320 -25.59 -2.71 27.03
N ASP A 321 -26.29 -2.51 25.91
CA ASP A 321 -26.94 -3.55 25.10
C ASP A 321 -26.24 -3.83 23.76
N LEU A 322 -24.90 -3.92 23.76
CA LEU A 322 -24.18 -4.41 22.58
C LEU A 322 -24.58 -5.86 22.26
N PRO A 323 -25.01 -6.16 21.01
CA PRO A 323 -25.37 -7.52 20.61
C PRO A 323 -24.25 -8.50 20.89
N LYS A 324 -24.61 -9.60 21.54
CA LYS A 324 -23.68 -10.58 22.10
C LYS A 324 -22.82 -11.29 21.03
N ASP A 325 -23.22 -11.20 19.76
CA ASP A 325 -22.51 -11.70 18.56
C ASP A 325 -21.54 -10.68 17.92
N CYS A 326 -21.39 -9.47 18.49
CA CYS A 326 -20.58 -8.40 17.90
C CYS A 326 -19.09 -8.74 17.80
N LEU A 327 -18.40 -8.13 16.82
CA LEU A 327 -16.95 -8.23 16.70
C LEU A 327 -16.25 -7.64 17.93
N SER A 328 -15.48 -8.48 18.64
CA SER A 328 -14.60 -8.05 19.72
C SER A 328 -13.15 -8.06 19.25
N ILE A 329 -12.57 -6.87 19.01
CA ILE A 329 -11.16 -6.70 18.66
C ILE A 329 -10.34 -6.45 19.92
N THR A 330 -9.20 -7.11 20.06
CA THR A 330 -8.21 -6.93 21.15
C THR A 330 -6.81 -6.72 20.59
N PHE A 331 -6.08 -5.74 21.13
CA PHE A 331 -4.65 -5.53 20.88
C PHE A 331 -3.83 -6.26 21.95
N GLN A 332 -2.83 -7.03 21.54
CA GLN A 332 -1.99 -7.86 22.41
C GLN A 332 -0.61 -8.11 21.80
N LYS A 333 0.37 -8.54 22.61
CA LYS A 333 1.66 -9.01 22.09
C LYS A 333 1.44 -10.30 21.29
N ASP A 334 2.05 -10.39 20.11
CA ASP A 334 1.85 -11.50 19.18
C ASP A 334 3.15 -11.90 18.46
N LEU A 335 3.12 -13.04 17.78
CA LEU A 335 4.24 -13.62 17.03
C LEU A 335 3.99 -13.52 15.53
N LEU A 336 4.99 -13.07 14.77
CA LEU A 336 4.95 -13.00 13.29
C LEU A 336 5.20 -14.38 12.68
N LEU A 337 4.34 -15.32 13.06
CA LEU A 337 4.28 -16.69 12.58
C LEU A 337 3.00 -16.84 11.76
N SER A 338 3.13 -17.20 10.48
CA SER A 338 1.99 -17.37 9.58
C SER A 338 0.96 -18.32 10.17
N LEU A 339 -0.31 -17.95 10.08
CA LEU A 339 -1.49 -18.77 10.39
C LEU A 339 -1.50 -19.53 11.73
N TYR A 340 -0.66 -19.22 12.72
CA TYR A 340 -0.32 -20.16 13.81
C TYR A 340 -1.52 -20.63 14.65
N ARG A 341 -2.61 -19.84 14.69
CA ARG A 341 -3.89 -20.16 15.34
C ARG A 341 -4.83 -21.06 14.53
N GLN A 342 -4.60 -21.18 13.23
CA GLN A 342 -5.46 -21.90 12.27
C GLN A 342 -4.89 -23.26 11.82
N TRP A 343 -3.61 -23.54 12.11
CA TRP A 343 -2.96 -24.85 11.91
C TRP A 343 -2.39 -25.43 13.23
N ASN A 344 -1.11 -25.81 13.21
CA ASN A 344 -0.35 -26.31 14.34
C ASN A 344 0.95 -25.49 14.45
N LEU A 345 1.51 -25.38 15.66
CA LEU A 345 2.64 -24.50 15.92
C LEU A 345 3.93 -25.01 15.25
N TYR A 346 4.07 -26.33 15.09
CA TYR A 346 5.23 -26.96 14.46
C TYR A 346 5.36 -26.57 12.98
N ASP A 347 4.31 -26.79 12.17
CA ASP A 347 4.24 -26.39 10.77
C ASP A 347 4.43 -24.86 10.65
N SER A 348 3.89 -24.08 11.58
CA SER A 348 4.05 -22.63 11.59
C SER A 348 5.50 -22.19 11.66
N VAL A 349 6.27 -22.71 12.63
CA VAL A 349 7.72 -22.42 12.72
C VAL A 349 8.49 -22.99 11.51
N CYS A 350 8.06 -24.13 10.97
CA CYS A 350 8.69 -24.76 9.80
C CYS A 350 8.41 -24.09 8.45
N TYR A 351 7.37 -23.28 8.31
CA TYR A 351 6.96 -22.75 6.99
C TYR A 351 6.78 -21.23 6.91
N SER A 352 6.70 -20.50 8.03
CA SER A 352 6.65 -19.02 8.02
C SER A 352 7.94 -18.43 7.44
N ARG A 353 7.84 -17.36 6.64
CA ARG A 353 8.96 -16.79 5.86
C ARG A 353 10.21 -16.51 6.72
N LEU A 354 10.01 -15.88 7.88
CA LEU A 354 11.08 -15.46 8.78
C LEU A 354 11.78 -16.66 9.44
N THR A 355 11.02 -17.56 10.07
CA THR A 355 11.60 -18.74 10.77
C THR A 355 12.13 -19.80 9.82
N ALA A 356 11.47 -20.05 8.70
CA ALA A 356 11.92 -21.09 7.78
C ALA A 356 13.20 -20.65 7.05
N GLY A 357 13.37 -19.36 6.72
CA GLY A 357 14.61 -18.81 6.18
C GLY A 357 15.80 -18.93 7.13
N THR A 358 15.61 -18.64 8.42
CA THR A 358 16.69 -18.63 9.43
C THR A 358 16.98 -20.00 10.05
N LEU A 359 15.96 -20.83 10.25
CA LEU A 359 16.11 -22.17 10.83
C LEU A 359 16.40 -23.25 9.78
N ARG A 360 16.04 -23.01 8.50
CA ARG A 360 16.27 -23.91 7.34
C ARG A 360 15.77 -25.35 7.58
N PRO A 361 14.47 -25.55 7.90
CA PRO A 361 13.89 -26.82 8.36
C PRO A 361 13.88 -27.94 7.32
N TRP A 362 14.29 -27.67 6.07
CA TRP A 362 14.55 -28.68 5.04
C TRP A 362 15.93 -29.35 5.16
N THR A 363 16.77 -28.92 6.10
CA THR A 363 18.08 -29.53 6.41
C THR A 363 18.03 -30.31 7.72
N ASP A 364 18.82 -31.40 7.84
CA ASP A 364 18.90 -32.16 9.10
C ASP A 364 19.36 -31.31 10.30
N HIS A 365 20.28 -30.38 10.05
CA HIS A 365 20.73 -29.41 11.04
C HIS A 365 19.59 -28.45 11.44
N GLY A 366 18.83 -27.95 10.47
CA GLY A 366 17.66 -27.11 10.73
C GLY A 366 16.55 -27.83 11.49
N LEU A 367 16.28 -29.10 11.15
CA LEU A 367 15.33 -29.93 11.91
C LEU A 367 15.76 -30.14 13.37
N LYS A 368 17.07 -30.25 13.64
CA LYS A 368 17.59 -30.25 15.02
C LYS A 368 17.36 -28.89 15.70
N ARG A 369 17.71 -27.77 15.06
CA ARG A 369 17.46 -26.42 15.58
C ARG A 369 15.98 -26.15 15.88
N VAL A 370 15.04 -26.60 15.04
CA VAL A 370 13.59 -26.49 15.31
C VAL A 370 13.17 -27.32 16.53
N ARG A 371 13.75 -28.52 16.73
CA ARG A 371 13.47 -29.32 17.94
C ARG A 371 14.05 -28.66 19.19
N GLU A 372 15.26 -28.10 19.10
CA GLU A 372 15.90 -27.32 20.17
C GLU A 372 15.11 -26.07 20.53
N PHE A 373 14.56 -25.36 19.54
CA PHE A 373 13.66 -24.21 19.74
C PHE A 373 12.46 -24.60 20.61
N PHE A 374 11.72 -25.66 20.24
CA PHE A 374 10.57 -26.11 21.02
C PHE A 374 10.94 -26.67 22.39
N ALA A 375 12.06 -27.40 22.49
CA ALA A 375 12.57 -27.91 23.76
C ALA A 375 12.91 -26.79 24.74
N ARG A 376 13.57 -25.72 24.27
CA ARG A 376 13.88 -24.53 25.09
C ARG A 376 12.63 -23.70 25.42
N CYS A 377 11.62 -23.65 24.55
CA CYS A 377 10.31 -23.08 24.88
C CYS A 377 9.54 -23.87 25.95
N GLY A 378 10.01 -25.04 26.39
CA GLY A 378 9.28 -25.93 27.30
C GLY A 378 8.06 -26.61 26.66
N LEU A 379 7.96 -26.62 25.32
CA LEU A 379 6.79 -27.10 24.59
C LEU A 379 6.98 -28.54 24.08
N PRO A 380 6.17 -29.52 24.53
CA PRO A 380 6.25 -30.89 24.04
C PRO A 380 5.93 -30.99 22.54
N LEU A 381 6.79 -31.67 21.76
CA LEU A 381 6.62 -31.80 20.30
C LEU A 381 5.27 -32.41 19.89
N ALA A 382 4.68 -33.28 20.72
CA ALA A 382 3.34 -33.82 20.49
C ALA A 382 2.26 -32.72 20.56
N GLN A 383 2.38 -31.79 21.52
CA GLN A 383 1.49 -30.63 21.63
C GLN A 383 1.68 -29.67 20.46
N CYS A 384 2.92 -29.40 20.02
CA CYS A 384 3.20 -28.50 18.89
C CYS A 384 2.63 -28.98 17.55
N LYS A 385 2.46 -30.30 17.37
CA LYS A 385 1.93 -30.91 16.13
C LYS A 385 0.41 -31.03 16.09
N GLN A 386 -0.28 -30.95 17.22
CA GLN A 386 -1.75 -30.91 17.23
C GLN A 386 -2.26 -29.53 16.81
N LYS A 387 -3.55 -29.39 16.50
CA LYS A 387 -4.12 -28.08 16.17
C LYS A 387 -3.97 -27.11 17.34
N PHE A 388 -3.61 -25.86 17.06
CA PHE A 388 -3.38 -24.84 18.08
C PHE A 388 -4.57 -24.66 19.04
N GLN A 389 -5.79 -24.69 18.51
CA GLN A 389 -7.04 -24.56 19.29
C GLN A 389 -7.28 -25.71 20.28
N SER A 390 -6.57 -26.84 20.14
CA SER A 390 -6.60 -27.99 21.04
C SER A 390 -5.38 -28.09 21.98
N MET A 391 -4.49 -27.12 21.96
CA MET A 391 -3.34 -27.05 22.87
C MET A 391 -3.75 -26.62 24.28
N ASP A 392 -3.08 -27.15 25.31
CA ASP A 392 -3.30 -26.69 26.69
C ASP A 392 -2.91 -25.21 26.82
N LYS A 393 -3.86 -24.40 27.29
CA LYS A 393 -3.67 -22.95 27.49
C LYS A 393 -2.53 -22.66 28.46
N LYS A 394 -2.32 -23.50 29.49
CA LYS A 394 -1.22 -23.31 30.46
C LYS A 394 0.16 -23.39 29.78
N LEU A 395 0.31 -24.27 28.79
CA LEU A 395 1.53 -24.37 27.99
C LEU A 395 1.70 -23.18 27.05
N LEU A 396 0.61 -22.65 26.51
CA LEU A 396 0.62 -21.46 25.66
C LEU A 396 1.02 -20.21 26.45
N ASP A 397 0.39 -19.97 27.59
CA ASP A 397 0.68 -18.83 28.48
C ASP A 397 2.13 -18.89 28.98
N GLY A 398 2.61 -20.10 29.32
CA GLY A 398 4.02 -20.34 29.66
C GLY A 398 5.00 -20.10 28.51
N ALA A 399 4.67 -20.53 27.28
CA ALA A 399 5.54 -20.32 26.12
C ALA A 399 5.68 -18.84 25.75
N GLN A 400 4.62 -18.04 25.91
CA GLN A 400 4.70 -16.59 25.71
C GLN A 400 5.63 -15.91 26.74
N ALA A 401 5.69 -16.43 27.96
CA ALA A 401 6.63 -15.96 28.99
C ALA A 401 8.08 -16.40 28.72
N VAL A 402 8.30 -17.59 28.15
CA VAL A 402 9.66 -18.12 27.84
C VAL A 402 10.26 -17.52 26.57
N MET A 403 9.44 -17.01 25.65
CA MET A 403 9.90 -16.28 24.45
C MET A 403 10.36 -14.85 24.76
N GLU A 404 11.33 -14.70 25.66
CA GLU A 404 12.03 -13.44 25.92
C GLU A 404 13.02 -13.11 24.78
N GLU A 405 13.41 -11.84 24.66
CA GLU A 405 14.29 -11.34 23.58
C GLU A 405 15.63 -12.09 23.53
N ASN A 406 16.20 -12.43 24.68
CA ASN A 406 17.45 -13.19 24.79
C ASN A 406 17.34 -14.62 24.23
N PHE A 407 16.18 -15.27 24.33
CA PHE A 407 15.93 -16.58 23.73
C PHE A 407 15.84 -16.47 22.20
N ILE A 408 15.15 -15.45 21.73
CA ILE A 408 14.87 -15.16 20.32
C ILE A 408 16.18 -14.84 19.55
N GLN A 409 17.06 -14.03 20.12
CA GLN A 409 18.38 -13.69 19.54
C GLN A 409 19.26 -14.93 19.31
N GLN A 410 19.23 -15.94 20.20
CA GLN A 410 20.03 -17.16 20.08
C GLN A 410 19.71 -17.99 18.82
N PHE A 411 18.51 -17.83 18.25
CA PHE A 411 18.11 -18.50 17.01
C PHE A 411 18.32 -17.64 15.76
N GLY A 412 18.78 -16.39 15.91
CA GLY A 412 18.89 -15.42 14.82
C GLY A 412 17.53 -14.91 14.33
N LEU A 413 16.52 -14.93 15.21
CA LEU A 413 15.14 -14.56 14.90
C LEU A 413 14.86 -13.11 15.30
N THR A 414 15.54 -12.12 14.72
CA THR A 414 15.12 -10.72 14.93
C THR A 414 13.67 -10.56 14.47
N ASP A 415 12.95 -9.60 15.06
CA ASP A 415 11.67 -9.13 14.51
C ASP A 415 10.53 -10.17 14.48
N ILE A 416 10.57 -11.19 15.36
CA ILE A 416 9.49 -12.18 15.47
C ILE A 416 8.33 -11.71 16.37
N GLN A 417 8.51 -10.71 17.23
CA GLN A 417 7.50 -10.22 18.16
C GLN A 417 6.96 -8.84 17.76
N TYR A 418 5.65 -8.65 17.82
CA TYR A 418 5.00 -7.39 17.46
C TYR A 418 3.68 -7.16 18.21
N GLY A 419 3.11 -5.95 18.07
CA GLY A 419 1.77 -5.62 18.56
C GLY A 419 0.67 -6.12 17.61
N GLY A 420 0.11 -7.29 17.89
CA GLY A 420 -0.94 -7.89 17.07
C GLY A 420 -2.35 -7.46 17.46
N PHE A 421 -3.24 -7.38 16.48
CA PHE A 421 -4.69 -7.33 16.71
C PHE A 421 -5.31 -8.71 16.46
N VAL A 422 -6.15 -9.14 17.39
CA VAL A 422 -6.91 -10.39 17.33
C VAL A 422 -8.38 -10.06 17.47
N CYS A 423 -9.23 -10.63 16.62
CA CYS A 423 -10.68 -10.56 16.76
C CYS A 423 -11.27 -11.87 17.30
N LYS A 424 -12.38 -11.74 18.02
CA LYS A 424 -13.27 -12.84 18.38
C LYS A 424 -14.61 -12.64 17.66
N ALA A 425 -15.05 -13.69 16.97
CA ALA A 425 -16.22 -13.71 16.12
C ALA A 425 -17.12 -14.91 16.46
N LEU A 426 -18.43 -14.66 16.59
CA LEU A 426 -19.46 -15.70 16.77
C LEU A 426 -19.12 -16.70 17.89
N TYR A 427 -18.56 -16.23 19.01
CA TYR A 427 -18.02 -16.97 20.17
C TYR A 427 -16.87 -17.94 19.94
N LYS A 428 -16.86 -18.64 18.81
CA LYS A 428 -15.97 -19.77 18.51
C LYS A 428 -14.71 -19.36 17.78
N HIS A 429 -14.80 -18.37 16.90
CA HIS A 429 -13.76 -18.07 15.94
C HIS A 429 -12.83 -16.99 16.49
N VAL A 430 -11.52 -17.26 16.42
CA VAL A 430 -10.46 -16.33 16.85
C VAL A 430 -9.47 -16.22 15.70
N PHE A 431 -9.26 -15.00 15.21
CA PHE A 431 -8.38 -14.72 14.08
C PHE A 431 -7.45 -13.55 14.41
N ALA A 432 -6.15 -13.68 14.12
CA ALA A 432 -5.29 -12.50 14.03
C ALA A 432 -5.56 -11.73 12.73
N ALA A 433 -5.28 -10.43 12.73
CA ALA A 433 -5.36 -9.60 11.52
C ALA A 433 -4.45 -10.15 10.40
N CYS A 434 -3.23 -10.58 10.75
CA CYS A 434 -2.30 -11.26 9.84
C CYS A 434 -2.87 -12.60 9.31
N ASP A 435 -3.55 -13.41 10.15
CA ASP A 435 -4.19 -14.67 9.68
C ASP A 435 -5.20 -14.38 8.54
N ILE A 436 -5.98 -13.31 8.68
CA ILE A 436 -6.98 -12.93 7.67
C ILE A 436 -6.31 -12.32 6.43
N ALA A 437 -5.25 -11.51 6.59
CA ALA A 437 -4.50 -10.98 5.47
C ALA A 437 -3.88 -12.11 4.60
N GLU A 438 -3.28 -13.11 5.25
CA GLU A 438 -2.75 -14.31 4.58
C GLU A 438 -3.87 -15.15 3.92
N ALA A 439 -5.03 -15.28 4.57
CA ALA A 439 -6.19 -15.97 3.99
C ALA A 439 -6.75 -15.25 2.75
N ILE A 440 -6.83 -13.91 2.78
CA ILE A 440 -7.24 -13.09 1.63
C ILE A 440 -6.25 -13.28 0.47
N ALA A 441 -4.94 -13.20 0.73
CA ALA A 441 -3.91 -13.48 -0.27
C ALA A 441 -4.06 -14.91 -0.85
N GLY A 442 -4.35 -15.90 0.00
CA GLY A 442 -4.61 -17.29 -0.41
C GLY A 442 -5.72 -17.44 -1.46
N LEU A 443 -6.86 -16.77 -1.25
CA LEU A 443 -7.96 -16.75 -2.24
C LEU A 443 -7.61 -15.92 -3.47
N LEU A 444 -6.98 -14.77 -3.26
CA LEU A 444 -6.74 -13.78 -4.31
C LEU A 444 -5.76 -14.28 -5.36
N TYR A 445 -4.68 -14.94 -4.96
CA TYR A 445 -3.60 -15.34 -5.86
C TYR A 445 -3.57 -16.83 -6.20
N PHE A 446 -4.05 -17.72 -5.31
CA PHE A 446 -3.78 -19.16 -5.42
C PHE A 446 -5.02 -20.04 -5.73
N ASP A 447 -6.25 -19.51 -5.69
CA ASP A 447 -7.43 -20.25 -6.17
C ASP A 447 -7.49 -20.28 -7.71
N LYS A 448 -7.01 -21.37 -8.31
CA LYS A 448 -6.98 -21.57 -9.77
C LYS A 448 -8.37 -21.75 -10.40
N GLN A 449 -9.40 -22.07 -9.61
CA GLN A 449 -10.71 -22.48 -10.14
C GLN A 449 -11.58 -21.29 -10.54
N LYS A 450 -11.22 -20.09 -10.09
CA LYS A 450 -12.09 -18.89 -10.15
C LYS A 450 -11.48 -17.79 -11.02
N SER A 451 -12.35 -17.11 -11.77
CA SER A 451 -11.98 -15.89 -12.49
C SER A 451 -11.51 -14.81 -11.53
N THR A 452 -10.73 -13.84 -12.01
CA THR A 452 -10.24 -12.70 -11.21
C THR A 452 -11.35 -12.00 -10.43
N LYS A 453 -12.50 -11.73 -11.08
CA LYS A 453 -13.68 -11.13 -10.42
C LYS A 453 -14.24 -12.01 -9.30
N ALA A 454 -14.31 -13.34 -9.51
CA ALA A 454 -14.82 -14.26 -8.50
C ALA A 454 -13.86 -14.42 -7.32
N ARG A 455 -12.54 -14.46 -7.56
CA ARG A 455 -11.50 -14.43 -6.51
C ARG A 455 -11.60 -13.16 -5.66
N PHE A 456 -11.67 -12.00 -6.31
CA PHE A 456 -11.76 -10.71 -5.64
C PHE A 456 -13.01 -10.58 -4.74
N LEU A 457 -14.18 -11.03 -5.22
CA LEU A 457 -15.42 -10.98 -4.43
C LEU A 457 -15.40 -11.97 -3.25
N GLU A 458 -14.88 -13.19 -3.42
CA GLU A 458 -14.73 -14.15 -2.31
C GLU A 458 -13.68 -13.71 -1.29
N ALA A 459 -12.60 -13.06 -1.74
CA ALA A 459 -11.60 -12.47 -0.87
C ALA A 459 -12.18 -11.30 -0.05
N MET A 460 -13.09 -10.50 -0.63
CA MET A 460 -13.84 -9.47 0.10
C MET A 460 -14.84 -10.06 1.11
N ASP A 461 -15.33 -11.29 0.91
CA ASP A 461 -16.18 -11.98 1.87
C ASP A 461 -15.44 -12.36 3.16
N CYS A 462 -14.13 -12.54 3.15
CA CYS A 462 -13.32 -12.76 4.36
C CYS A 462 -13.38 -11.58 5.35
N LEU A 463 -13.67 -10.37 4.87
CA LEU A 463 -13.89 -9.19 5.71
C LEU A 463 -15.29 -9.15 6.34
N ASN A 464 -16.18 -10.08 5.97
CA ASN A 464 -17.48 -10.25 6.59
C ASN A 464 -17.42 -11.36 7.65
N ILE A 465 -17.60 -10.97 8.90
CA ILE A 465 -17.54 -11.83 10.09
C ILE A 465 -18.53 -13.01 10.02
N ALA A 466 -19.66 -12.84 9.32
CA ALA A 466 -20.64 -13.90 9.10
C ALA A 466 -20.18 -15.00 8.11
N ARG A 467 -19.13 -14.75 7.30
CA ARG A 467 -18.66 -15.64 6.23
C ARG A 467 -17.30 -16.29 6.55
N THR A 468 -17.16 -16.83 7.77
CA THR A 468 -15.90 -17.47 8.24
C THR A 468 -15.41 -18.63 7.35
N ASN A 469 -16.29 -19.28 6.60
CA ASN A 469 -15.93 -20.34 5.64
C ASN A 469 -14.95 -19.85 4.55
N SER A 470 -15.09 -18.61 4.06
CA SER A 470 -14.16 -18.05 3.07
C SER A 470 -12.75 -17.91 3.65
N VAL A 471 -12.65 -17.46 4.91
CA VAL A 471 -11.37 -17.37 5.64
C VAL A 471 -10.72 -18.75 5.72
N TYR A 472 -11.45 -19.79 6.12
CA TYR A 472 -10.89 -21.15 6.20
C TYR A 472 -10.48 -21.74 4.84
N ARG A 473 -11.18 -21.41 3.74
CA ARG A 473 -10.76 -21.77 2.37
C ARG A 473 -9.45 -21.07 1.98
N GLY A 474 -9.34 -19.77 2.27
CA GLY A 474 -8.11 -18.99 2.03
C GLY A 474 -6.90 -19.51 2.80
N VAL A 475 -7.10 -19.82 4.10
CA VAL A 475 -6.10 -20.47 4.97
C VAL A 475 -5.57 -21.77 4.34
N GLN A 476 -6.43 -22.61 3.76
CA GLN A 476 -5.99 -23.86 3.12
C GLN A 476 -5.12 -23.63 1.88
N PHE A 477 -5.50 -22.68 1.01
CA PHE A 477 -4.69 -22.32 -0.16
C PHE A 477 -3.33 -21.74 0.26
N TYR A 478 -3.30 -20.87 1.26
CA TYR A 478 -2.06 -20.28 1.74
C TYR A 478 -1.13 -21.31 2.40
N GLN A 479 -1.67 -22.27 3.17
CA GLN A 479 -0.89 -23.40 3.70
C GLN A 479 -0.27 -24.27 2.60
N ALA A 480 -1.01 -24.52 1.51
CA ALA A 480 -0.50 -25.27 0.36
C ALA A 480 0.62 -24.49 -0.37
N PHE A 481 0.47 -23.18 -0.52
CA PHE A 481 1.49 -22.28 -1.05
C PHE A 481 2.77 -22.29 -0.19
N LEU A 482 2.68 -22.05 1.13
CA LEU A 482 3.84 -22.05 2.01
C LEU A 482 4.64 -23.37 1.97
N LYS A 483 3.94 -24.51 1.88
CA LYS A 483 4.57 -25.83 1.74
C LYS A 483 5.26 -26.02 0.39
N ALA A 484 4.69 -25.49 -0.70
CA ALA A 484 5.31 -25.49 -2.02
C ALA A 484 6.58 -24.61 -2.05
N VAL A 485 6.48 -23.35 -1.61
CA VAL A 485 7.59 -22.38 -1.58
C VAL A 485 8.81 -22.94 -0.84
N ASN A 486 8.62 -23.52 0.35
CA ASN A 486 9.74 -24.05 1.12
C ASN A 486 10.46 -25.21 0.42
N LYS A 487 9.74 -26.05 -0.32
CA LYS A 487 10.34 -27.11 -1.15
C LYS A 487 11.10 -26.53 -2.34
N ASP A 488 10.55 -25.51 -2.99
CA ASP A 488 11.18 -24.87 -4.15
C ASP A 488 12.43 -24.06 -3.76
N VAL A 489 12.41 -23.39 -2.60
CA VAL A 489 13.59 -22.70 -2.05
C VAL A 489 14.68 -23.70 -1.65
N GLN A 490 14.34 -24.85 -1.07
CA GLN A 490 15.30 -25.94 -0.88
C GLN A 490 15.95 -26.33 -2.22
N GLN A 491 15.15 -26.55 -3.27
CA GLN A 491 15.65 -26.93 -4.58
C GLN A 491 16.58 -25.85 -5.17
N ILE A 492 16.15 -24.58 -5.20
CA ILE A 492 16.93 -23.45 -5.74
C ILE A 492 18.29 -23.30 -5.04
N LEU A 493 18.35 -23.53 -3.73
CA LEU A 493 19.59 -23.47 -2.95
C LEU A 493 20.51 -24.68 -3.19
N CYS A 494 19.95 -25.86 -3.45
CA CYS A 494 20.71 -27.09 -3.73
C CYS A 494 21.21 -27.16 -5.18
N ASP A 495 20.38 -26.76 -6.16
CA ASP A 495 20.67 -26.84 -7.60
C ASP A 495 21.66 -25.76 -8.07
N GLY A 496 22.14 -24.90 -7.17
CA GLY A 496 23.11 -23.84 -7.49
C GLY A 496 22.55 -22.70 -8.34
N SER A 497 21.22 -22.60 -8.51
CA SER A 497 20.57 -21.61 -9.38
C SER A 497 20.63 -20.17 -8.87
N LEU A 498 21.18 -19.97 -7.67
CA LEU A 498 21.44 -18.69 -7.02
C LEU A 498 22.93 -18.34 -7.07
N MET A 499 23.28 -17.35 -7.89
CA MET A 499 24.64 -16.87 -8.09
C MET A 499 24.95 -15.68 -7.15
N SER A 500 26.07 -15.77 -6.43
CA SER A 500 26.54 -14.73 -5.50
C SER A 500 27.72 -13.88 -5.99
N ASN A 501 28.26 -14.22 -7.16
CA ASN A 501 29.50 -13.64 -7.71
C ASN A 501 29.27 -12.32 -8.45
N CYS A 502 28.03 -12.05 -8.89
CA CYS A 502 27.60 -10.77 -9.45
C CYS A 502 27.55 -9.69 -8.35
N PRO A 503 27.43 -8.38 -8.68
CA PRO A 503 27.29 -7.31 -7.68
C PRO A 503 26.15 -7.58 -6.68
N MET A 504 25.02 -8.04 -7.22
CA MET A 504 23.82 -8.52 -6.50
C MET A 504 23.78 -10.06 -6.40
N LEU A 505 22.77 -10.58 -5.68
CA LEU A 505 22.37 -11.98 -5.80
C LEU A 505 21.48 -12.16 -7.05
N HIS A 506 21.75 -13.18 -7.85
CA HIS A 506 21.03 -13.42 -9.10
C HIS A 506 20.48 -14.85 -9.12
N CYS A 507 19.15 -14.99 -9.15
CA CYS A 507 18.43 -16.26 -9.01
C CYS A 507 17.64 -16.59 -10.28
N ARG A 508 17.97 -17.68 -10.97
CA ARG A 508 17.20 -18.18 -12.12
C ARG A 508 16.30 -19.34 -11.70
N VAL A 509 15.00 -19.21 -11.88
CA VAL A 509 14.03 -20.29 -11.59
C VAL A 509 13.90 -21.21 -12.79
N ASN A 510 13.98 -22.52 -12.55
CA ASN A 510 13.85 -23.52 -13.61
C ASN A 510 12.45 -23.47 -14.25
N GLN A 511 12.40 -23.53 -15.59
CA GLN A 511 11.18 -23.53 -16.39
C GLN A 511 10.23 -24.69 -16.05
N ASP A 512 10.76 -25.85 -15.65
CA ASP A 512 9.98 -27.08 -15.48
C ASP A 512 9.48 -27.31 -14.04
N LEU A 513 9.57 -26.27 -13.22
CA LEU A 513 9.04 -26.27 -11.87
C LEU A 513 7.50 -26.34 -11.87
N SER A 514 6.95 -27.47 -11.41
CA SER A 514 5.48 -27.71 -11.38
C SER A 514 4.67 -26.66 -10.61
N THR A 515 5.31 -25.98 -9.65
CA THR A 515 4.76 -24.93 -8.78
C THR A 515 4.84 -23.52 -9.38
N LEU A 516 5.45 -23.34 -10.56
CA LEU A 516 5.64 -22.05 -11.25
C LEU A 516 4.36 -21.19 -11.35
N HIS A 517 3.19 -21.82 -11.38
CA HIS A 517 1.89 -21.16 -11.34
C HIS A 517 1.66 -20.27 -10.12
N TYR A 518 2.27 -20.58 -8.96
CA TYR A 518 2.21 -19.73 -7.77
C TYR A 518 3.01 -18.43 -7.93
N TYR A 519 4.01 -18.42 -8.82
CA TYR A 519 4.97 -17.32 -9.01
C TYR A 519 4.67 -16.44 -10.22
N LYS A 520 3.60 -16.73 -10.98
CA LYS A 520 3.09 -15.87 -12.07
C LYS A 520 2.30 -14.65 -11.59
N ASN A 521 2.26 -14.38 -10.29
CA ASN A 521 1.58 -13.23 -9.71
C ASN A 521 2.56 -12.48 -8.79
N ILE A 522 2.31 -11.19 -8.62
CA ILE A 522 3.11 -10.23 -7.84
C ILE A 522 3.50 -10.82 -6.47
N TYR A 523 2.49 -11.21 -5.69
CA TYR A 523 2.64 -11.70 -4.33
C TYR A 523 3.55 -12.93 -4.25
N GLY A 524 3.28 -13.95 -5.05
CA GLY A 524 4.07 -15.19 -5.04
C GLY A 524 5.49 -14.98 -5.53
N ALA A 525 5.71 -14.11 -6.53
CA ALA A 525 7.04 -13.81 -7.05
C ALA A 525 7.90 -13.05 -6.02
N LEU A 526 7.35 -12.01 -5.39
CA LEU A 526 8.00 -11.27 -4.30
C LEU A 526 8.27 -12.18 -3.10
N PHE A 527 7.29 -12.96 -2.67
CA PHE A 527 7.44 -13.89 -1.54
C PHE A 527 8.57 -14.91 -1.81
N LEU A 528 8.64 -15.48 -3.01
CA LEU A 528 9.71 -16.41 -3.38
C LEU A 528 11.08 -15.71 -3.34
N ALA A 529 11.19 -14.51 -3.92
CA ALA A 529 12.44 -13.74 -3.93
C ALA A 529 12.92 -13.45 -2.49
N GLN A 530 12.04 -12.90 -1.64
CA GLN A 530 12.31 -12.58 -0.24
C GLN A 530 12.72 -13.84 0.55
N HIS A 531 12.04 -14.97 0.32
CA HIS A 531 12.31 -16.22 1.03
C HIS A 531 13.66 -16.84 0.63
N VAL A 532 13.98 -16.87 -0.68
CA VAL A 532 15.30 -17.30 -1.17
C VAL A 532 16.41 -16.43 -0.60
N GLN A 533 16.24 -15.11 -0.62
CA GLN A 533 17.23 -14.15 -0.11
C GLN A 533 17.53 -14.37 1.38
N ARG A 534 16.48 -14.48 2.21
CA ARG A 534 16.58 -14.69 3.66
C ARG A 534 17.16 -16.07 4.00
N ALA A 535 16.78 -17.12 3.26
CA ALA A 535 17.34 -18.46 3.41
C ALA A 535 18.84 -18.56 3.03
N PHE A 536 19.28 -17.82 2.01
CA PHE A 536 20.68 -17.78 1.60
C PHE A 536 21.56 -16.94 2.53
N ILE A 537 21.11 -15.75 2.91
CA ILE A 537 21.87 -14.84 3.80
C ILE A 537 22.02 -15.46 5.20
N SER A 538 21.05 -16.25 5.68
CA SER A 538 21.18 -16.99 6.94
C SER A 538 22.32 -18.03 6.93
N GLU A 539 22.77 -18.50 5.76
CA GLU A 539 23.94 -19.39 5.64
C GLU A 539 25.22 -18.60 5.31
N LYS A 540 25.12 -17.58 4.46
CA LYS A 540 26.25 -16.78 3.97
C LYS A 540 26.09 -15.31 4.33
N SER A 541 26.18 -15.01 5.62
CA SER A 541 25.98 -13.66 6.21
C SER A 541 26.82 -12.55 5.55
N LYS A 542 27.97 -12.88 4.96
CA LYS A 542 28.80 -11.95 4.15
C LYS A 542 28.06 -11.30 2.97
N HIS A 543 26.92 -11.84 2.54
CA HIS A 543 26.10 -11.30 1.46
C HIS A 543 24.89 -10.49 1.96
N ARG A 544 24.80 -10.16 3.25
CA ARG A 544 23.65 -9.44 3.87
C ARG A 544 23.27 -8.11 3.21
N HIS A 545 24.25 -7.42 2.61
CA HIS A 545 24.09 -6.13 1.92
C HIS A 545 23.77 -6.26 0.42
N LYS A 546 23.65 -7.49 -0.12
CA LYS A 546 23.33 -7.68 -1.54
C LYS A 546 21.81 -7.72 -1.75
N ALA A 547 21.35 -6.84 -2.63
CA ALA A 547 20.03 -6.94 -3.26
C ALA A 547 19.90 -8.26 -4.05
N LEU A 548 18.68 -8.67 -4.40
CA LEU A 548 18.43 -9.90 -5.19
C LEU A 548 17.55 -9.62 -6.40
N ILE A 549 17.93 -10.19 -7.55
CA ILE A 549 17.03 -10.37 -8.71
C ILE A 549 16.59 -11.82 -8.80
N LEU A 550 15.28 -11.99 -8.94
CA LEU A 550 14.64 -13.26 -9.28
C LEU A 550 14.21 -13.22 -10.76
N ILE A 551 14.57 -14.25 -11.50
CA ILE A 551 14.29 -14.42 -12.93
C ILE A 551 13.31 -15.58 -13.08
N LEU A 552 12.07 -15.26 -13.48
CA LEU A 552 10.94 -16.18 -13.54
C LEU A 552 10.43 -16.35 -14.98
N PRO A 553 10.46 -17.57 -15.55
CA PRO A 553 9.95 -17.82 -16.90
C PRO A 553 8.41 -17.79 -16.89
N LEU A 554 7.78 -16.97 -17.73
CA LEU A 554 6.30 -16.90 -17.74
C LEU A 554 5.65 -18.02 -18.56
N LYS A 555 6.37 -18.69 -19.48
CA LYS A 555 5.81 -19.67 -20.45
C LYS A 555 4.55 -19.12 -21.16
N ASN A 556 4.65 -17.87 -21.64
CA ASN A 556 3.62 -17.15 -22.41
C ASN A 556 3.95 -17.17 -23.91
N GLN A 557 2.97 -16.86 -24.78
CA GLN A 557 3.16 -16.80 -26.25
C GLN A 557 4.29 -15.84 -26.70
N ARG A 558 4.62 -14.83 -25.89
CA ARG A 558 5.67 -13.83 -26.16
C ARG A 558 7.06 -14.25 -25.66
N ASN A 559 7.27 -15.50 -25.22
CA ASN A 559 8.49 -15.95 -24.54
C ASN A 559 8.96 -15.00 -23.42
N GLY A 560 8.01 -14.37 -22.72
CA GLY A 560 8.30 -13.39 -21.67
C GLY A 560 8.96 -13.99 -20.44
N ILE A 561 9.87 -13.23 -19.84
CA ILE A 561 10.49 -13.48 -18.55
C ILE A 561 10.07 -12.36 -17.60
N LEU A 562 9.64 -12.73 -16.40
CA LEU A 562 9.37 -11.82 -15.30
C LEU A 562 10.66 -11.61 -14.49
N LEU A 563 11.10 -10.36 -14.38
CA LEU A 563 12.18 -9.94 -13.50
C LEU A 563 11.59 -9.27 -12.26
N VAL A 564 12.02 -9.72 -11.09
CA VAL A 564 11.64 -9.14 -9.79
C VAL A 564 12.90 -8.73 -9.06
N GLY A 565 13.05 -7.43 -8.78
CA GLY A 565 14.16 -6.90 -7.99
C GLY A 565 13.73 -6.59 -6.56
N ILE A 566 14.45 -7.13 -5.56
CA ILE A 566 14.20 -6.85 -4.14
C ILE A 566 15.44 -6.27 -3.44
N PRO A 567 15.26 -5.32 -2.49
CA PRO A 567 16.36 -4.66 -1.79
C PRO A 567 17.16 -5.62 -0.89
N PRO A 568 18.36 -5.23 -0.41
CA PRO A 568 19.08 -6.01 0.58
C PRO A 568 18.29 -6.11 1.89
N LEU A 569 18.43 -7.24 2.61
CA LEU A 569 17.77 -7.44 3.91
C LEU A 569 18.27 -6.48 5.00
N TYR A 570 19.51 -6.00 4.87
CA TYR A 570 20.12 -5.08 5.83
C TYR A 570 20.79 -3.92 5.08
N SER A 571 20.14 -2.76 5.14
CA SER A 571 20.71 -1.45 4.78
C SER A 571 21.24 -0.79 6.05
N GLU A 572 22.48 -0.30 6.04
CA GLU A 572 23.08 0.36 7.20
C GLU A 572 22.50 1.77 7.45
N ASN A 573 21.78 2.33 6.46
CA ASN A 573 21.28 3.71 6.45
C ASN A 573 19.75 3.82 6.57
N THR A 574 19.04 2.78 7.02
CA THR A 574 17.57 2.76 6.97
C THR A 574 16.94 2.32 8.29
N SER A 575 16.94 3.23 9.27
CA SER A 575 16.02 3.20 10.42
C SER A 575 14.61 3.62 9.96
N GLY A 576 13.99 2.81 9.11
CA GLY A 576 12.76 3.15 8.40
C GLY A 576 12.27 2.03 7.48
N ASN A 577 11.29 2.34 6.61
CA ASN A 577 10.72 1.37 5.68
C ASN A 577 11.73 0.87 4.63
N PRO A 578 11.58 -0.37 4.13
CA PRO A 578 12.42 -0.88 3.05
C PRO A 578 12.22 -0.06 1.78
N VAL A 579 13.33 0.42 1.21
CA VAL A 579 13.39 1.18 -0.04
C VAL A 579 13.94 0.32 -1.16
N ASN A 580 13.37 0.41 -2.36
CA ASN A 580 13.74 -0.42 -3.50
C ASN A 580 14.23 0.41 -4.70
N LEU A 581 15.50 0.22 -5.06
CA LEU A 581 16.16 0.93 -6.17
C LEU A 581 15.83 0.36 -7.57
N PHE A 582 15.21 -0.82 -7.64
CA PHE A 582 15.13 -1.54 -8.91
C PHE A 582 14.20 -0.93 -9.96
N GLY A 583 13.20 -0.12 -9.57
CA GLY A 583 12.33 0.56 -10.52
C GLY A 583 13.10 1.45 -11.51
N GLU A 584 13.83 2.43 -10.99
CA GLU A 584 14.66 3.32 -11.82
C GLU A 584 15.88 2.62 -12.41
N ALA A 585 16.50 1.67 -11.69
CA ALA A 585 17.62 0.90 -12.24
C ALA A 585 17.21 0.06 -13.47
N PHE A 586 16.01 -0.52 -13.47
CA PHE A 586 15.46 -1.24 -14.64
C PHE A 586 15.12 -0.29 -15.79
N SER A 587 14.51 0.87 -15.50
CA SER A 587 14.25 1.92 -16.51
C SER A 587 15.54 2.34 -17.23
N ARG A 588 16.61 2.65 -16.47
CA ARG A 588 17.93 3.00 -17.01
C ARG A 588 18.60 1.87 -17.78
N ALA A 589 18.51 0.63 -17.30
CA ALA A 589 19.07 -0.52 -18.00
C ALA A 589 18.37 -0.74 -19.35
N ALA A 590 17.05 -0.59 -19.41
CA ALA A 590 16.28 -0.66 -20.66
C ALA A 590 16.67 0.45 -21.64
N GLN A 591 16.77 1.70 -21.18
CA GLN A 591 17.19 2.83 -22.03
C GLN A 591 18.63 2.65 -22.56
N LYS A 592 19.58 2.26 -21.69
CA LYS A 592 20.99 2.06 -22.05
C LYS A 592 21.20 0.94 -23.06
N MET A 593 20.48 -0.18 -22.89
CA MET A 593 20.59 -1.34 -23.78
C MET A 593 19.61 -1.32 -24.95
N LYS A 594 18.70 -0.34 -24.99
CA LYS A 594 17.58 -0.21 -25.95
C LYS A 594 16.65 -1.44 -25.98
N CYS A 595 16.50 -2.11 -24.84
CA CYS A 595 15.59 -3.24 -24.69
C CYS A 595 14.16 -2.75 -24.42
N TYR A 596 13.16 -3.45 -24.96
CA TYR A 596 11.77 -3.19 -24.62
C TYR A 596 11.42 -3.88 -23.30
N ILE A 597 10.93 -3.10 -22.34
CA ILE A 597 10.39 -3.60 -21.06
C ILE A 597 8.90 -3.24 -20.97
N ARG A 598 8.11 -4.12 -20.35
CA ARG A 598 6.70 -3.89 -20.03
C ARG A 598 6.52 -3.93 -18.51
N GLN A 599 5.83 -2.94 -17.95
CA GLN A 599 5.40 -3.01 -16.55
C GLN A 599 4.39 -4.15 -16.39
N TYR A 600 4.71 -5.11 -15.50
CA TYR A 600 3.84 -6.26 -15.27
C TYR A 600 2.71 -5.94 -14.28
N CYS A 601 2.88 -4.88 -13.49
CA CYS A 601 1.98 -4.39 -12.45
C CYS A 601 2.31 -2.93 -12.11
N PHE A 602 1.60 -2.34 -11.15
CA PHE A 602 1.83 -0.96 -10.67
C PHE A 602 3.13 -0.78 -9.85
N GLU A 603 3.71 -1.88 -9.35
CA GLU A 603 5.02 -1.92 -8.70
C GLU A 603 6.13 -1.95 -9.75
N SER A 604 6.94 -0.89 -9.85
CA SER A 604 7.95 -0.74 -10.91
C SER A 604 9.20 -1.61 -10.71
N SER A 605 9.39 -2.20 -9.52
CA SER A 605 10.44 -3.23 -9.30
C SER A 605 10.13 -4.61 -9.90
N ILE A 606 9.05 -4.72 -10.70
CA ILE A 606 8.65 -5.94 -11.40
C ILE A 606 8.34 -5.64 -12.88
N ILE A 607 9.10 -6.25 -13.78
CA ILE A 607 8.98 -6.04 -15.25
C ILE A 607 8.91 -7.35 -16.03
N GLU A 608 8.23 -7.32 -17.19
CA GLU A 608 8.29 -8.35 -18.22
C GLU A 608 9.30 -7.92 -19.31
N ILE A 609 10.25 -8.81 -19.65
CA ILE A 609 11.23 -8.65 -20.72
C ILE A 609 11.20 -9.85 -21.66
N HIS A 610 11.61 -9.69 -22.92
CA HIS A 610 11.76 -10.80 -23.86
C HIS A 610 12.95 -11.70 -23.48
N LEU A 611 12.85 -13.01 -23.74
CA LEU A 611 13.90 -13.98 -23.40
C LEU A 611 15.25 -13.68 -24.10
N ASP A 612 15.22 -13.15 -25.32
CA ASP A 612 16.44 -12.88 -26.09
C ASP A 612 17.22 -11.65 -25.58
N ASP A 613 16.54 -10.70 -24.94
CA ASP A 613 17.14 -9.44 -24.47
C ASP A 613 17.78 -9.55 -23.08
N ILE A 614 17.54 -10.64 -22.34
CA ILE A 614 17.82 -10.72 -20.90
C ILE A 614 19.31 -10.61 -20.55
N GLU A 615 20.21 -11.27 -21.28
CA GLU A 615 21.65 -11.24 -20.95
C GLU A 615 22.25 -9.86 -21.23
N ASN A 616 21.77 -9.18 -22.29
CA ASN A 616 22.13 -7.79 -22.60
C ASN A 616 21.64 -6.86 -21.50
N PHE A 617 20.37 -6.98 -21.10
CA PHE A 617 19.76 -6.18 -20.03
C PHE A 617 20.48 -6.35 -18.69
N LEU A 618 20.77 -7.60 -18.28
CA LEU A 618 21.52 -7.90 -17.05
C LEU A 618 22.92 -7.28 -17.07
N THR A 619 23.61 -7.33 -18.21
CA THR A 619 24.93 -6.70 -18.38
C THR A 619 24.86 -5.18 -18.22
N GLY A 620 23.85 -4.55 -18.84
CA GLY A 620 23.59 -3.12 -18.68
C GLY A 620 23.30 -2.72 -17.23
N LEU A 621 22.51 -3.54 -16.54
CA LEU A 621 22.09 -3.34 -15.15
C LEU A 621 23.24 -3.54 -14.14
N TYR A 622 24.09 -4.54 -14.29
CA TYR A 622 25.27 -4.70 -13.43
C TYR A 622 26.18 -3.47 -13.52
N SER A 623 26.41 -2.96 -14.74
CA SER A 623 27.18 -1.73 -14.96
C SER A 623 26.53 -0.46 -14.38
N ILE A 624 25.24 -0.45 -14.07
CA ILE A 624 24.53 0.69 -13.42
C ILE A 624 24.62 0.60 -11.89
N LEU A 625 24.88 -0.59 -11.34
CA LEU A 625 24.89 -0.84 -9.89
C LEU A 625 26.30 -1.07 -9.32
N GLU A 626 27.31 -1.06 -10.19
CA GLU A 626 28.73 -0.91 -9.84
C GLU A 626 29.18 0.56 -9.80
N THR A 627 28.38 1.47 -10.36
CA THR A 627 28.58 2.94 -10.37
C THR A 627 27.72 3.63 -9.32
#